data_AF-A0A7Z9BKH0-F1
#
_entry.id   AF-A0A7Z9BKH0-F1
#
_cell.length_a   1.000
_cell.length_b   1.000
_cell.length_c   1.000
_cell.angle_alpha   90.00
_cell.angle_beta   90.00
_cell.angle_gamma   90.00
#
_symmetry.space_group_name_H-M   'P 1'
#
loop_
_entity.id
_entity.type
_entity.pdbx_description
1 polymer ?
#
loop_
_entity_poly.entity_id
_entity_poly.type
_entity_poly.pdbx_seq_one_letter_code
_entity_poly.pdbx_strand_id
1 'polypeptide(L)'
;MESVIKLSALNTSLIEIRLIEGRDEAYIRVNEDYFSLVTGQKLNISSSLQEGVNLLNLMIKTYPLKERILRGLFNQDWCGRFELYIDGKLRGTYNQNGGELMGSREYTVAKIELNIEITNPPPPPPPTDPPPPPPPIKEQLLSIINRLQKIRGMNPTHFQNVGYSTPYITLENNIKINIWKNLAKVDYVFLIDPEGNCCFAGYVGWVHRKKFYRALQQIRNDFPNI
;
A
#
# COMPACT_ATOMS: atom_id res chain seq x y z
N MET A 1 -12.69 19.46 10.98
CA MET A 1 -12.45 18.50 9.89
C MET A 1 -10.96 18.22 9.94
N GLU A 2 -10.53 17.05 10.44
CA GLU A 2 -9.10 16.74 10.54
C GLU A 2 -8.54 16.55 9.13
N SER A 3 -7.58 17.39 8.75
CA SER A 3 -6.97 17.35 7.42
C SER A 3 -5.99 16.18 7.32
N VAL A 4 -6.22 15.28 6.36
CA VAL A 4 -5.29 14.20 6.01
C VAL A 4 -4.36 14.69 4.90
N ILE A 5 -3.06 14.58 5.13
CA ILE A 5 -2.01 15.02 4.22
C ILE A 5 -1.65 13.86 3.29
N LYS A 6 -1.69 14.08 1.98
CA LYS A 6 -1.39 13.04 0.99
C LYS A 6 0.00 13.24 0.41
N LEU A 7 0.82 12.19 0.45
CA LEU A 7 2.16 12.16 -0.10
C LEU A 7 2.37 10.92 -0.96
N SER A 8 3.35 11.00 -1.86
CA SER A 8 3.74 9.90 -2.73
C SER A 8 5.26 9.78 -2.74
N ALA A 9 5.75 8.55 -2.75
CA ALA A 9 7.16 8.23 -2.84
C ALA A 9 7.37 7.12 -3.89
N LEU A 10 8.38 7.31 -4.73
CA LEU A 10 8.71 6.40 -5.82
C LEU A 10 10.02 5.70 -5.50
N ASN A 11 10.08 4.37 -5.60
CA ASN A 11 11.30 3.57 -5.42
C ASN A 11 12.07 3.89 -4.15
N THR A 12 11.35 4.24 -3.09
CA THR A 12 12.00 4.66 -1.85
C THR A 12 12.54 3.47 -1.08
N SER A 13 13.76 3.61 -0.61
CA SER A 13 14.51 2.59 0.12
C SER A 13 14.54 2.87 1.62
N LEU A 14 14.37 4.14 2.00
CA LEU A 14 14.50 4.61 3.36
C LEU A 14 13.48 5.70 3.66
N ILE A 15 12.60 5.44 4.61
CA ILE A 15 11.68 6.42 5.17
C ILE A 15 11.98 6.56 6.66
N GLU A 16 12.25 7.80 7.07
CA GLU A 16 12.59 8.12 8.44
C GLU A 16 11.69 9.21 9.00
N ILE A 17 11.43 9.14 10.30
CA ILE A 17 10.77 10.18 11.06
C ILE A 17 11.74 10.72 12.10
N ARG A 18 11.76 12.04 12.26
CA ARG A 18 12.51 12.70 13.33
C ARG A 18 11.56 13.53 14.17
N LEU A 19 11.64 13.37 15.48
CA LEU A 19 11.05 14.32 16.42
C LEU A 19 12.05 15.46 16.65
N ILE A 20 11.66 16.68 16.31
CA ILE A 20 12.48 17.89 16.50
C ILE A 20 12.21 18.50 17.86
N GLU A 21 10.94 18.53 18.25
CA GLU A 21 10.50 19.09 19.53
C GLU A 21 9.32 18.27 20.04
N GLY A 22 9.44 17.76 21.26
CA GLY A 22 8.37 17.10 21.99
C GLY A 22 8.63 17.27 23.48
N ARG A 23 7.67 17.85 24.20
CA ARG A 23 7.72 18.01 25.67
C ARG A 23 7.15 16.80 26.41
N ASP A 24 6.28 16.08 25.73
CA ASP A 24 5.56 14.91 26.18
C ASP A 24 6.00 13.67 25.40
N GLU A 25 5.41 12.50 25.69
CA GLU A 25 5.71 11.27 24.97
C GLU A 25 5.29 11.42 23.51
N ALA A 26 6.24 11.27 22.60
CA ALA A 26 5.97 11.30 21.17
C ALA A 26 6.09 9.89 20.59
N TYR A 27 5.16 9.55 19.71
CA TYR A 27 5.19 8.29 18.99
C TYR A 27 4.56 8.44 17.61
N ILE A 28 4.84 7.47 16.75
CA ILE A 28 4.18 7.33 15.46
C ILE A 28 3.51 5.97 15.38
N ARG A 29 2.31 5.93 14.80
CA ARG A 29 1.70 4.70 14.29
C ARG A 29 1.83 4.65 12.79
N VAL A 30 2.41 3.58 12.27
CA VAL A 30 2.57 3.32 10.84
C VAL A 30 1.76 2.08 10.52
N ASN A 31 0.62 2.25 9.87
CA ASN A 31 -0.39 1.20 9.75
C ASN A 31 -0.78 0.67 11.15
N GLU A 32 -0.45 -0.58 11.46
CA GLU A 32 -0.69 -1.21 12.78
C GLU A 32 0.55 -1.17 13.70
N ASP A 33 1.71 -0.76 13.19
CA ASP A 33 2.96 -0.77 13.94
C ASP A 33 3.14 0.51 14.76
N TYR A 34 3.71 0.36 15.95
CA TYR A 34 3.94 1.45 16.91
C TYR A 34 5.43 1.72 17.06
N PHE A 35 5.80 3.00 17.06
CA PHE A 35 7.17 3.42 17.33
C PHE A 35 7.23 4.59 18.29
N SER A 36 7.94 4.42 19.40
CA SER A 36 8.30 5.53 20.28
C SER A 36 9.37 6.40 19.62
N LEU A 37 9.27 7.71 19.80
CA LEU A 37 10.24 8.67 19.28
C LEU A 37 10.96 9.38 20.41
N VAL A 38 12.23 9.67 20.19
CA VAL A 38 13.08 10.45 21.09
C VAL A 38 13.51 11.71 20.36
N THR A 39 13.40 12.86 21.03
CA THR A 39 13.75 14.16 20.46
C THR A 39 15.19 14.14 19.94
N GLY A 40 15.36 14.62 18.71
CA GLY A 40 16.65 14.70 18.02
C GLY A 40 17.04 13.45 17.23
N GLN A 41 16.43 12.28 17.49
CA GLN A 41 16.77 11.03 16.80
C GLN A 41 15.93 10.80 15.55
N LYS A 42 16.58 10.30 14.48
CA LYS A 42 15.90 9.78 13.30
C LYS A 42 15.59 8.30 13.52
N LEU A 43 14.35 7.93 13.23
CA LEU A 43 13.86 6.57 13.31
C LEU A 43 13.50 6.08 11.91
N ASN A 44 14.08 4.96 11.49
CA ASN A 44 13.71 4.26 10.27
C ASN A 44 12.40 3.47 10.47
N ILE A 45 11.39 3.76 9.65
CA ILE A 45 10.07 3.09 9.70
C ILE A 45 9.80 2.22 8.46
N SER A 46 10.79 2.04 7.59
CA SER A 46 10.62 1.44 6.26
C SER A 46 10.09 0.00 6.32
N SER A 47 10.45 -0.76 7.36
CA SER A 47 10.00 -2.15 7.55
C SER A 47 8.49 -2.30 7.75
N SER A 48 7.81 -1.23 8.19
CA SER A 48 6.37 -1.22 8.46
C SER A 48 5.55 -0.67 7.30
N LEU A 49 6.21 -0.36 6.19
CA LEU A 49 5.60 0.20 4.99
C LEU A 49 5.40 -0.89 3.94
N GLN A 50 4.33 -0.75 3.18
CA GLN A 50 3.98 -1.64 2.07
C GLN A 50 3.81 -0.83 0.78
N GLU A 51 3.91 -1.51 -0.36
CA GLU A 51 3.51 -0.94 -1.64
C GLU A 51 2.05 -0.45 -1.57
N GLY A 52 1.79 0.73 -2.13
CA GLY A 52 0.51 1.42 -2.06
C GLY A 52 0.38 2.35 -0.86
N VAL A 53 -0.86 2.56 -0.40
CA VAL A 53 -1.17 3.55 0.65
C VAL A 53 -0.82 3.01 2.04
N ASN A 54 -0.05 3.82 2.78
CA ASN A 54 0.30 3.63 4.17
C ASN A 54 -0.24 4.80 5.00
N LEU A 55 -0.76 4.51 6.19
CA LEU A 55 -1.25 5.55 7.10
C LEU A 55 -0.23 5.81 8.21
N LEU A 56 0.24 7.05 8.30
CA LEU A 56 1.17 7.50 9.32
C LEU A 56 0.44 8.50 10.23
N ASN A 57 0.34 8.18 11.51
CA ASN A 57 -0.25 9.04 12.53
C ASN A 57 0.84 9.52 13.47
N LEU A 58 1.15 10.81 13.44
CA LEU A 58 2.13 11.45 14.33
C LEU A 58 1.41 11.89 15.60
N MET A 59 1.85 11.38 16.75
CA MET A 59 1.09 11.46 18.00
C MET A 59 1.94 12.03 19.12
N ILE A 60 1.28 12.81 19.99
CA ILE A 60 1.79 13.22 21.30
C ILE A 60 0.84 12.68 22.35
N LYS A 61 1.37 12.03 23.39
CA LYS A 61 0.61 11.60 24.56
C LYS A 61 1.08 12.39 25.76
N THR A 62 0.19 13.21 26.31
CA THR A 62 0.53 14.02 27.47
C THR A 62 0.74 13.15 28.69
N TYR A 63 1.70 13.51 29.52
CA TYR A 63 1.88 12.82 30.80
C TYR A 63 0.68 13.05 31.72
N PRO A 64 0.39 12.12 32.66
CA PRO A 64 -0.54 12.37 33.75
C PRO A 64 -0.16 13.63 34.53
N LEU A 65 -1.14 14.31 35.13
CA LEU A 65 -0.93 15.59 35.82
C LEU A 65 0.20 15.54 36.86
N LYS A 66 0.27 14.48 37.67
CA LYS A 66 1.33 14.29 38.68
C LYS A 66 2.73 14.27 38.05
N GLU A 67 2.89 13.56 36.94
CA GLU A 67 4.14 13.42 36.21
C GLU A 67 4.54 14.74 35.54
N ARG A 68 3.57 15.50 35.00
CA ARG A 68 3.81 16.85 34.47
C ARG A 68 4.30 17.83 35.53
N ILE A 69 3.73 17.79 36.75
CA ILE A 69 4.18 18.62 37.87
C ILE A 69 5.63 18.26 38.23
N LEU A 70 5.94 16.96 38.37
CA LEU A 70 7.30 16.49 38.70
C LEU A 70 8.34 16.92 37.65
N ARG A 71 7.94 16.97 36.38
CA ARG A 71 8.80 17.38 35.25
C ARG A 71 8.84 18.89 35.00
N GLY A 72 8.15 19.70 35.80
CA GLY A 72 8.07 21.15 35.61
C GLY A 72 7.29 21.59 34.37
N LEU A 73 6.42 20.73 33.84
CA LEU A 73 5.58 20.96 32.64
C LEU A 73 4.17 21.44 32.99
N PHE A 74 3.91 21.78 34.25
CA PHE A 74 2.63 22.30 34.71
C PHE A 74 2.36 23.68 34.06
N ASN A 75 1.14 23.89 33.56
CA ASN A 75 0.75 25.05 32.74
C ASN A 75 1.52 25.24 31.41
N GLN A 76 2.27 24.24 30.96
CA GLN A 76 2.85 24.27 29.62
C GLN A 76 1.95 23.54 28.64
N ASP A 77 1.82 24.11 27.45
CA ASP A 77 1.18 23.44 26.32
C ASP A 77 1.99 22.23 25.90
N TRP A 78 1.29 21.19 25.44
CA TRP A 78 1.93 20.11 24.71
C TRP A 78 2.35 20.62 23.34
N CYS A 79 3.45 20.08 22.82
CA CYS A 79 3.90 20.37 21.47
C CYS A 79 4.50 19.13 20.83
N GLY A 80 4.33 19.02 19.53
CA GLY A 80 5.00 18.04 18.70
C GLY A 80 5.41 18.67 17.39
N ARG A 81 6.70 18.62 17.09
CA ARG A 81 7.26 19.00 15.79
C ARG A 81 8.00 17.81 15.21
N PHE A 82 7.46 17.27 14.13
CA PHE A 82 7.98 16.10 13.44
C PHE A 82 8.48 16.47 12.06
N GLU A 83 9.46 15.73 11.59
CA GLU A 83 9.97 15.81 10.22
C GLU A 83 9.91 14.43 9.57
N LEU A 84 9.37 14.37 8.36
CA LEU A 84 9.37 13.19 7.52
C LEU A 84 10.48 13.30 6.49
N TYR A 85 11.33 12.28 6.44
CA TYR A 85 12.39 12.13 5.47
C TYR A 85 12.11 10.94 4.57
N ILE A 86 12.32 11.12 3.27
CA ILE A 86 12.23 10.05 2.26
C ILE A 86 13.54 10.07 1.49
N ASP A 87 14.27 8.96 1.55
CA ASP A 87 15.63 8.77 1.06
C ASP A 87 16.57 9.90 1.48
N GLY A 88 16.54 10.21 2.78
CA GLY A 88 17.37 11.25 3.40
C GLY A 88 16.92 12.70 3.11
N LYS A 89 15.98 12.93 2.20
CA LYS A 89 15.45 14.27 1.87
C LYS A 89 14.23 14.60 2.74
N LEU A 90 14.25 15.77 3.37
CA LEU A 90 13.10 16.31 4.10
C LEU A 90 11.91 16.51 3.14
N ARG A 91 10.78 15.89 3.45
CA ARG A 91 9.54 15.97 2.66
C ARG A 91 8.45 16.81 3.32
N GLY A 92 8.47 16.93 4.64
CA GLY A 92 7.51 17.75 5.35
C GLY A 92 7.90 17.93 6.80
N THR A 93 7.51 19.08 7.35
CA THR A 93 7.56 19.39 8.77
C THR A 93 6.13 19.56 9.26
N TYR A 94 5.79 18.88 10.34
CA TYR A 94 4.45 18.86 10.91
C TYR A 94 4.53 19.31 12.37
N ASN A 95 3.88 20.42 12.68
CA ASN A 95 3.91 21.02 13.99
C ASN A 95 2.49 21.27 14.51
N GLN A 96 2.25 20.87 15.75
CA GLN A 96 1.03 21.25 16.46
C GLN A 96 1.33 21.42 17.94
N ASN A 97 0.53 22.27 18.58
CA ASN A 97 0.53 22.48 20.02
C ASN A 97 -0.90 22.65 20.51
N GLY A 98 -1.08 22.58 21.82
CA GLY A 98 -2.36 22.84 22.43
C GLY A 98 -2.29 22.88 23.96
N GLY A 99 -3.26 23.59 24.54
CA GLY A 99 -3.45 23.61 25.98
C GLY A 99 -3.93 22.27 26.50
N GLU A 100 -3.34 21.80 27.60
CA GLU A 100 -3.80 20.62 28.34
C GLU A 100 -4.33 21.08 29.71
N LEU A 101 -5.65 20.95 29.92
CA LEU A 101 -6.29 21.31 31.19
C LEU A 101 -6.42 20.10 32.13
N MET A 102 -6.48 18.88 31.58
CA MET A 102 -6.79 17.65 32.31
C MET A 102 -5.92 16.52 31.75
N GLY A 103 -4.91 16.08 32.50
CA GLY A 103 -3.80 15.26 32.02
C GLY A 103 -4.15 13.95 31.30
N SER A 104 -3.11 13.34 30.70
CA SER A 104 -3.11 12.09 29.93
C SER A 104 -4.16 12.00 28.81
N ARG A 105 -3.89 12.71 27.72
CA ARG A 105 -4.63 12.62 26.45
C ARG A 105 -3.67 12.35 25.29
N GLU A 106 -4.21 11.74 24.24
CA GLU A 106 -3.51 11.56 22.98
C GLU A 106 -3.94 12.63 21.99
N TYR A 107 -2.96 13.28 21.36
CA TYR A 107 -3.14 14.33 20.37
C TYR A 107 -2.51 13.92 19.06
N THR A 108 -3.26 14.04 17.97
CA THR A 108 -2.71 13.86 16.63
C THR A 108 -2.11 15.17 16.15
N VAL A 109 -0.83 15.14 15.79
CA VAL A 109 -0.12 16.26 15.15
C VAL A 109 -0.35 16.27 13.65
N ALA A 110 -0.29 15.09 13.02
CA ALA A 110 -0.61 14.95 11.61
C ALA A 110 -1.07 13.52 11.29
N LYS A 111 -1.97 13.43 10.32
CA LYS A 111 -2.34 12.18 9.63
C LYS A 111 -1.81 12.27 8.21
N ILE A 112 -0.98 11.32 7.82
CA ILE A 112 -0.32 11.31 6.51
C ILE A 112 -0.70 10.00 5.81
N GLU A 113 -1.29 10.11 4.63
CA GLU A 113 -1.41 9.02 3.67
C GLU A 113 -0.20 9.04 2.75
N LEU A 114 0.67 8.04 2.88
CA LEU A 114 1.88 7.90 2.07
C LEU A 114 1.70 6.76 1.06
N ASN A 115 1.57 7.11 -0.22
CA ASN A 115 1.55 6.14 -1.31
C ASN A 115 2.98 5.78 -1.73
N ILE A 116 3.35 4.51 -1.64
CA ILE A 116 4.66 4.02 -2.11
C ILE A 116 4.46 3.28 -3.42
N GLU A 117 5.11 3.81 -4.46
CA GLU A 117 5.13 3.22 -5.80
C GLU A 117 6.53 2.64 -6.05
N ILE A 118 6.59 1.37 -6.48
CA ILE A 118 7.84 0.74 -6.88
C ILE A 118 7.83 0.63 -8.39
N THR A 119 8.57 1.51 -9.07
CA THR A 119 8.87 1.38 -10.49
C THR A 119 10.05 0.44 -10.65
N ASN A 120 9.77 -0.82 -10.93
CA ASN A 120 10.80 -1.74 -11.40
C ASN A 120 11.47 -1.11 -12.63
N PRO A 121 12.80 -0.85 -12.61
CA PRO A 121 13.46 -0.37 -13.81
C PRO A 121 13.24 -1.43 -14.90
N PRO A 122 12.91 -1.03 -16.14
CA PRO A 122 12.92 -1.97 -17.24
C PRO A 122 14.31 -2.63 -17.29
N PRO A 123 14.39 -3.95 -17.53
CA PRO A 123 15.67 -4.66 -17.54
C PRO A 123 16.62 -3.95 -18.51
N PRO A 124 17.93 -3.82 -18.15
CA PRO A 124 18.89 -3.18 -19.05
C PRO A 124 18.88 -3.92 -20.40
N PRO A 125 18.93 -3.20 -21.54
CA PRO A 125 19.01 -3.85 -22.83
C PRO A 125 20.27 -4.75 -22.85
N PRO A 126 20.18 -6.01 -23.30
CA PRO A 126 21.35 -6.84 -23.49
C PRO A 126 22.37 -6.15 -24.43
N PRO A 127 23.68 -6.43 -24.31
CA PRO A 127 24.61 -6.07 -25.37
C PRO A 127 24.09 -6.64 -26.69
N THR A 128 24.14 -5.82 -27.74
CA THR A 128 23.43 -5.93 -29.01
C THR A 128 23.53 -7.32 -29.66
N ASP A 129 22.62 -8.22 -29.28
CA ASP A 129 22.21 -9.41 -30.01
C ASP A 129 20.71 -9.25 -30.33
N PRO A 130 20.22 -9.74 -31.49
CA PRO A 130 18.85 -9.53 -31.93
C PRO A 130 17.85 -9.98 -30.84
N PRO A 131 16.73 -9.24 -30.65
CA PRO A 131 15.84 -9.47 -29.52
C PRO A 131 15.36 -10.93 -29.48
N PRO A 132 15.44 -11.61 -28.33
CA PRO A 132 14.93 -12.97 -28.20
C PRO A 132 13.41 -12.95 -28.49
N PRO A 133 12.89 -13.96 -29.21
CA PRO A 133 11.47 -14.02 -29.52
C PRO A 133 10.65 -14.00 -28.23
N PRO A 134 9.49 -13.32 -28.19
CA PRO A 134 8.62 -13.32 -27.03
C PRO A 134 8.32 -14.77 -26.60
N PRO A 135 8.21 -15.05 -25.29
CA PRO A 135 7.88 -16.39 -24.82
C PRO A 135 6.61 -16.85 -25.52
N PRO A 136 6.52 -18.12 -25.96
CA PRO A 136 5.35 -18.62 -26.65
C PRO A 136 4.09 -18.28 -25.85
N ILE A 137 3.06 -17.72 -26.48
CA ILE A 137 1.78 -17.29 -25.85
C ILE A 137 1.26 -18.33 -24.83
N LYS A 138 1.48 -19.62 -25.11
CA LYS A 138 1.18 -20.75 -24.24
C LYS A 138 1.84 -20.68 -22.85
N GLU A 139 3.11 -20.30 -22.75
CA GLU A 139 3.83 -20.18 -21.48
C GLU A 139 3.30 -19.01 -20.65
N GLN A 140 2.96 -17.90 -21.31
CA GLN A 140 2.34 -16.74 -20.67
C GLN A 140 0.96 -17.09 -20.10
N LEU A 141 0.10 -17.76 -20.90
CA LEU A 141 -1.20 -18.25 -20.44
C LEU A 141 -1.05 -19.18 -19.23
N LEU A 142 -0.14 -20.15 -19.28
CA LEU A 142 0.11 -21.07 -18.16
C LEU A 142 0.57 -20.33 -16.89
N SER A 143 1.44 -19.32 -17.02
CA SER A 143 1.87 -18.50 -15.89
C SER A 143 0.70 -17.75 -15.24
N ILE A 144 -0.18 -17.16 -16.05
CA ILE A 144 -1.37 -16.46 -15.57
C ILE A 144 -2.34 -17.44 -14.90
N ILE A 145 -2.61 -18.59 -15.50
CA ILE A 145 -3.48 -19.64 -14.95
C ILE A 145 -2.96 -20.09 -13.57
N ASN A 146 -1.66 -20.38 -13.46
CA ASN A 146 -1.04 -20.80 -12.21
C ASN A 146 -1.20 -19.75 -11.10
N ARG A 147 -1.09 -18.46 -11.44
CA ARG A 147 -1.28 -17.37 -10.48
C ARG A 147 -2.74 -17.26 -10.05
N LEU A 148 -3.68 -17.33 -10.99
CA LEU A 148 -5.12 -17.32 -10.70
C LEU A 148 -5.52 -18.47 -9.78
N GLN A 149 -5.04 -19.69 -10.05
CA GLN A 149 -5.31 -20.87 -9.23
C GLN A 149 -4.73 -20.78 -7.81
N LYS A 150 -3.61 -20.08 -7.63
CA LYS A 150 -2.98 -19.86 -6.32
C LYS A 150 -3.68 -18.81 -5.45
N ILE A 151 -4.66 -18.09 -5.99
CA ILE A 151 -5.46 -17.14 -5.19
C ILE A 151 -6.24 -17.95 -4.14
N ARG A 152 -6.01 -17.66 -2.85
CA ARG A 152 -6.75 -18.31 -1.76
C ARG A 152 -8.25 -18.15 -1.96
N GLY A 153 -8.98 -19.26 -2.02
CA GLY A 153 -10.43 -19.28 -2.26
C GLY A 153 -10.84 -19.26 -3.73
N MET A 154 -9.89 -19.39 -4.66
CA MET A 154 -10.17 -19.63 -6.07
C MET A 154 -10.76 -21.03 -6.25
N ASN A 155 -11.92 -21.10 -6.87
CA ASN A 155 -12.55 -22.34 -7.27
C ASN A 155 -12.64 -22.37 -8.80
N PRO A 156 -11.93 -23.29 -9.48
CA PRO A 156 -12.10 -23.51 -10.91
C PRO A 156 -13.56 -23.80 -11.26
N THR A 157 -14.02 -23.31 -12.39
CA THR A 157 -15.40 -23.49 -12.85
C THR A 157 -15.47 -23.59 -14.37
N HIS A 158 -16.66 -23.80 -14.92
CA HIS A 158 -16.88 -23.89 -16.35
C HIS A 158 -17.04 -22.51 -16.99
N PHE A 159 -16.66 -22.37 -18.25
CA PHE A 159 -16.73 -21.11 -19.03
C PHE A 159 -18.15 -20.72 -19.50
N GLN A 160 -19.21 -21.39 -19.05
CA GLN A 160 -20.60 -21.15 -19.53
C GLN A 160 -21.04 -19.69 -19.38
N ASN A 161 -20.51 -18.98 -18.39
CA ASN A 161 -20.88 -17.61 -18.08
C ASN A 161 -19.93 -16.55 -18.68
N VAL A 162 -19.00 -16.96 -19.54
CA VAL A 162 -18.04 -16.01 -20.16
C VAL A 162 -18.76 -14.93 -20.97
N GLY A 163 -19.91 -15.23 -21.56
CA GLY A 163 -20.72 -14.26 -22.32
C GLY A 163 -21.31 -13.12 -21.48
N TYR A 164 -21.40 -13.30 -20.15
CA TYR A 164 -21.83 -12.25 -19.23
C TYR A 164 -20.67 -11.42 -18.68
N SER A 165 -19.43 -11.82 -18.99
CA SER A 165 -18.23 -11.19 -18.46
C SER A 165 -17.84 -9.95 -19.25
N THR A 166 -17.30 -8.96 -18.55
CA THR A 166 -16.76 -7.74 -19.15
C THR A 166 -15.24 -7.75 -19.05
N PRO A 167 -14.51 -7.29 -20.09
CA PRO A 167 -13.07 -7.10 -20.01
C PRO A 167 -12.69 -6.24 -18.81
N TYR A 168 -11.78 -6.76 -17.99
CA TYR A 168 -11.25 -6.06 -16.82
C TYR A 168 -9.80 -5.64 -17.04
N ILE A 169 -8.99 -6.52 -17.65
CA ILE A 169 -7.60 -6.25 -18.02
C ILE A 169 -7.36 -6.80 -19.43
N THR A 170 -6.70 -6.01 -20.27
CA THR A 170 -6.03 -6.51 -21.49
C THR A 170 -4.54 -6.50 -21.21
N LEU A 171 -3.89 -7.65 -21.44
CA LEU A 171 -2.48 -7.91 -21.22
C LEU A 171 -1.74 -7.90 -22.56
N GLU A 172 -0.41 -7.99 -22.50
CA GLU A 172 0.42 -8.26 -23.68
C GLU A 172 -0.12 -9.44 -24.50
N ASN A 173 0.14 -9.43 -25.81
CA ASN A 173 -0.36 -10.40 -26.78
C ASN A 173 -1.88 -10.44 -26.93
N ASN A 174 -2.63 -9.43 -26.44
CA ASN A 174 -4.10 -9.36 -26.51
C ASN A 174 -4.83 -10.46 -25.68
N ILE A 175 -4.14 -11.03 -24.68
CA ILE A 175 -4.76 -11.89 -23.66
C ILE A 175 -5.65 -11.01 -22.78
N LYS A 176 -6.88 -11.47 -22.48
CA LYS A 176 -7.84 -10.69 -21.68
C LYS A 176 -8.20 -11.42 -20.40
N ILE A 177 -8.27 -10.67 -19.31
CA ILE A 177 -8.93 -11.11 -18.09
C ILE A 177 -10.27 -10.41 -18.05
N ASN A 178 -11.34 -11.18 -18.14
CA ASN A 178 -12.70 -10.69 -17.94
C ASN A 178 -13.17 -11.03 -16.54
N ILE A 179 -14.06 -10.19 -16.01
CA ILE A 179 -14.75 -10.46 -14.74
C ILE A 179 -16.26 -10.45 -14.96
N TRP A 180 -16.94 -11.22 -14.13
CA TRP A 180 -18.40 -11.18 -14.04
C TRP A 180 -18.81 -11.29 -12.58
N LYS A 181 -19.95 -10.71 -12.24
CA LYS A 181 -20.54 -10.81 -10.91
C LYS A 181 -21.95 -11.37 -11.06
N ASN A 182 -22.20 -12.51 -10.41
CA ASN A 182 -23.53 -13.08 -10.40
C ASN A 182 -24.46 -12.34 -9.41
N LEU A 183 -25.75 -12.71 -9.38
CA LEU A 183 -26.75 -12.09 -8.49
C LEU A 183 -26.41 -12.23 -7.00
N ALA A 184 -25.72 -13.31 -6.61
CA ALA A 184 -25.19 -13.52 -5.27
C ALA A 184 -23.89 -12.75 -5.01
N LYS A 185 -23.51 -11.80 -5.87
CA LYS A 185 -22.31 -10.98 -5.76
C LYS A 185 -21.02 -11.82 -5.63
N VAL A 186 -20.95 -13.01 -6.23
CA VAL A 186 -19.71 -13.79 -6.32
C VAL A 186 -18.92 -13.30 -7.53
N ASP A 187 -17.62 -13.05 -7.37
CA ASP A 187 -16.76 -12.57 -8.45
C ASP A 187 -16.20 -13.77 -9.23
N TYR A 188 -16.50 -13.80 -10.52
CA TYR A 188 -15.97 -14.73 -11.50
C TYR A 188 -14.84 -14.06 -12.29
N VAL A 189 -13.88 -14.88 -12.69
CA VAL A 189 -12.76 -14.50 -13.55
C VAL A 189 -12.69 -15.44 -14.73
N PHE A 190 -12.40 -14.89 -15.89
CA PHE A 190 -12.17 -15.63 -17.13
C PHE A 190 -10.88 -15.14 -17.76
N LEU A 191 -10.00 -16.06 -18.14
CA LEU A 191 -8.81 -15.78 -18.94
C LEU A 191 -9.12 -16.15 -20.39
N ILE A 192 -9.01 -15.18 -21.28
CA ILE A 192 -9.30 -15.30 -22.71
C ILE A 192 -8.00 -15.17 -23.49
N ASP A 193 -7.70 -16.11 -24.37
CA ASP A 193 -6.55 -16.02 -25.28
C ASP A 193 -6.77 -14.97 -26.39
N PRO A 194 -5.75 -14.68 -27.20
CA PRO A 194 -5.84 -13.68 -28.26
C PRO A 194 -6.87 -14.05 -29.34
N GLU A 195 -7.13 -15.34 -29.54
CA GLU A 195 -8.11 -15.90 -30.46
C GLU A 195 -9.56 -15.82 -29.92
N GLY A 196 -9.73 -15.46 -28.64
CA GLY A 196 -11.04 -15.30 -28.01
C GLY A 196 -11.56 -16.53 -27.25
N ASN A 197 -10.76 -17.59 -27.11
CA ASN A 197 -11.13 -18.79 -26.35
C ASN A 197 -10.87 -18.58 -24.85
N CYS A 198 -11.79 -19.09 -24.04
CA CYS A 198 -11.64 -19.07 -22.58
C CYS A 198 -10.69 -20.20 -22.12
N CYS A 199 -9.46 -19.86 -21.75
CA CYS A 199 -8.45 -20.81 -21.27
C CYS A 199 -8.58 -21.16 -19.79
N PHE A 200 -9.20 -20.29 -18.99
CA PHE A 200 -9.46 -20.54 -17.57
C PHE A 200 -10.72 -19.81 -17.12
N ALA A 201 -11.49 -20.47 -16.27
CA ALA A 201 -12.61 -19.87 -15.57
C ALA A 201 -12.53 -20.24 -14.08
N GLY A 202 -12.78 -19.27 -13.21
CA GLY A 202 -12.81 -19.47 -11.78
C GLY A 202 -13.71 -18.47 -11.08
N TYR A 203 -13.99 -18.71 -9.81
CA TYR A 203 -14.69 -17.75 -8.98
C TYR A 203 -14.11 -17.71 -7.57
N VAL A 204 -14.33 -16.58 -6.90
CA VAL A 204 -13.87 -16.35 -5.54
C VAL A 204 -15.02 -15.89 -4.66
N GLY A 205 -15.19 -16.54 -3.52
CA GLY A 205 -16.16 -16.16 -2.50
C GLY A 205 -15.83 -14.83 -1.81
N TRP A 206 -16.83 -14.20 -1.19
CA TRP A 206 -16.75 -12.81 -0.71
C TRP A 206 -15.57 -12.54 0.23
N VAL A 207 -15.23 -13.49 1.10
CA VAL A 207 -14.14 -13.39 2.10
C VAL A 207 -12.78 -13.14 1.43
N HIS A 208 -12.62 -13.57 0.18
CA HIS A 208 -11.34 -13.50 -0.54
C HIS A 208 -11.32 -12.44 -1.64
N ARG A 209 -12.40 -11.67 -1.83
CA ARG A 209 -12.54 -10.61 -2.85
C ARG A 209 -11.36 -9.63 -2.87
N LYS A 210 -10.96 -9.09 -1.72
CA LYS A 210 -9.87 -8.11 -1.64
C LYS A 210 -8.54 -8.69 -2.15
N LYS A 211 -8.26 -9.95 -1.83
CA LYS A 211 -7.06 -10.66 -2.29
C LYS A 211 -7.14 -11.01 -3.78
N PHE A 212 -8.32 -11.38 -4.26
CA PHE A 212 -8.57 -11.63 -5.68
C PHE A 212 -8.25 -10.40 -6.55
N TYR A 213 -8.80 -9.23 -6.24
CA TYR A 213 -8.51 -8.02 -7.02
C TYR A 213 -7.06 -7.55 -6.90
N ARG A 214 -6.41 -7.75 -5.73
CA ARG A 214 -4.96 -7.50 -5.58
C ARG A 214 -4.14 -8.40 -6.50
N ALA A 215 -4.48 -9.69 -6.61
CA ALA A 215 -3.79 -10.62 -7.49
C ALA A 215 -4.00 -10.27 -8.98
N LEU A 216 -5.20 -9.82 -9.37
CA LEU A 216 -5.42 -9.33 -10.73
C LEU A 216 -4.58 -8.09 -11.05
N GLN A 217 -4.43 -7.16 -10.10
CA GLN A 217 -3.57 -6.00 -10.27
C GLN A 217 -2.10 -6.40 -10.43
N GLN A 218 -1.62 -7.38 -9.66
CA GLN A 218 -0.27 -7.93 -9.82
C GLN A 218 -0.06 -8.59 -11.19
N ILE A 219 -1.05 -9.36 -11.68
CA ILE A 219 -0.99 -9.95 -13.02
C ILE A 219 -0.92 -8.85 -14.11
N ARG A 220 -1.70 -7.77 -13.97
CA ARG A 220 -1.64 -6.64 -14.89
C ARG A 220 -0.27 -5.97 -14.94
N ASN A 221 0.36 -5.79 -13.78
CA ASN A 221 1.68 -5.14 -13.69
C ASN A 221 2.79 -6.01 -14.31
N ASP A 222 2.68 -7.33 -14.17
CA ASP A 222 3.69 -8.27 -14.67
C ASP A 222 3.56 -8.56 -16.18
N PHE A 223 2.40 -8.29 -16.79
CA PHE A 223 2.14 -8.45 -18.23
C PHE A 223 1.45 -7.21 -18.83
N PRO A 224 2.15 -6.06 -18.87
CA PRO A 224 1.57 -4.81 -19.36
C PRO A 224 1.23 -4.90 -20.85
N ASN A 225 0.09 -4.36 -21.25
CA ASN A 225 -0.23 -4.14 -22.67
C ASN A 225 0.60 -2.94 -23.16
N ILE A 226 1.63 -3.20 -23.98
CA ILE A 226 2.52 -2.19 -24.55
C ILE A 226 1.81 -1.41 -25.66
#